data_AF-A0A917C472-F1
#
_entry.id   AF-A0A917C472-F1
#
_cell.length_a   1.000
_cell.length_b   1.000
_cell.length_c   1.000
_cell.angle_alpha   90.00
_cell.angle_beta   90.00
_cell.angle_gamma   90.00
#
_symmetry.space_group_name_H-M   'P 1'
#
loop_
_entity.id
_entity.type
_entity.pdbx_description
1 polymer ?
#
loop_
_entity_poly.entity_id
_entity_poly.type
_entity_poly.pdbx_seq_one_letter_code
_entity_poly.pdbx_strand_id
1 'polypeptide(L)'
;MEDSPKPIRRRQRRKKASSIEDVRSLLAGLLPNLIQSATTSYEAFSRGEEPEDAKGFAAHHAACKAALSHVELLTKLVRWAENTEEETTKPLSEDDEIAGLLAGARAALKGLENEC
;
A
#
# COMPACT_ATOMS: atom_id res chain seq x y z
N MET A 1 -43.23 -8.27 45.34
CA MET A 1 -42.87 -9.34 44.40
C MET A 1 -42.29 -8.67 43.16
N GLU A 2 -40.96 -8.63 43.14
CA GLU A 2 -40.07 -8.47 41.98
C GLU A 2 -40.35 -7.34 40.97
N ASP A 3 -39.86 -6.14 41.29
CA ASP A 3 -39.56 -5.10 40.29
C ASP A 3 -38.26 -5.51 39.57
N SER A 4 -38.41 -6.19 38.43
CA SER A 4 -37.29 -6.70 37.65
C SER A 4 -36.62 -5.59 36.83
N PRO A 5 -35.29 -5.39 36.92
CA PRO A 5 -34.61 -4.39 36.12
C PRO A 5 -34.47 -4.88 34.68
N LYS A 6 -35.01 -4.12 33.72
CA LYS A 6 -34.87 -4.39 32.28
C LYS A 6 -33.40 -4.21 31.85
N PRO A 7 -32.86 -5.09 30.99
CA PRO A 7 -31.46 -5.02 30.60
C PRO A 7 -31.22 -3.81 29.68
N ILE A 8 -30.25 -2.97 30.07
CA ILE A 8 -29.74 -1.88 29.25
C ILE A 8 -29.02 -2.49 28.05
N ARG A 9 -29.70 -2.53 26.90
CA ARG A 9 -29.08 -2.87 25.62
C ARG A 9 -28.13 -1.75 25.23
N ARG A 10 -26.86 -1.86 25.65
CA ARG A 10 -25.75 -1.08 25.09
C ARG A 10 -25.60 -1.49 23.62
N ARG A 11 -26.40 -0.87 22.74
CA ARG A 11 -26.10 -0.79 21.31
C ARG A 11 -24.75 -0.07 21.22
N GLN A 12 -23.65 -0.83 21.20
CA GLN A 12 -22.36 -0.34 20.77
C GLN A 12 -22.57 0.21 19.36
N ARG A 13 -22.78 1.52 19.29
CA ARG A 13 -22.86 2.30 18.07
C ARG A 13 -21.49 2.11 17.44
N ARG A 14 -21.38 1.25 16.42
CA ARG A 14 -20.17 1.13 15.59
C ARG A 14 -19.78 2.56 15.23
N LYS A 15 -18.67 3.07 15.77
CA LYS A 15 -18.22 4.43 15.49
C LYS A 15 -18.02 4.49 13.97
N LYS A 16 -18.85 5.28 13.29
CA LYS A 16 -18.69 5.56 11.86
C LYS A 16 -17.36 6.31 11.75
N ALA A 17 -16.41 5.79 10.97
CA ALA A 17 -15.15 6.48 10.70
C ALA A 17 -15.49 7.92 10.27
N SER A 18 -15.17 8.89 11.12
CA SER A 18 -15.59 10.28 10.94
C SER A 18 -14.47 11.12 10.32
N SER A 19 -13.24 10.62 10.34
CA SER A 19 -12.06 11.27 9.79
C SER A 19 -11.33 10.37 8.79
N ILE A 20 -10.52 10.99 7.94
CA ILE A 20 -9.62 10.28 7.02
C ILE A 20 -8.61 9.41 7.78
N GLU A 21 -8.21 9.82 8.98
CA GLU A 21 -7.33 9.04 9.88
C GLU A 21 -8.01 7.76 10.36
N ASP A 22 -9.30 7.83 10.73
CA ASP A 22 -10.07 6.65 11.12
C ASP A 22 -10.17 5.65 9.97
N VAL A 23 -10.36 6.15 8.74
CA VAL A 23 -10.38 5.32 7.52
C VAL A 23 -9.02 4.71 7.26
N ARG A 24 -7.94 5.47 7.46
CA ARG A 24 -6.57 5.02 7.28
C ARG A 24 -6.21 3.89 8.23
N SER A 25 -6.48 4.09 9.52
CA SER A 25 -6.26 3.08 10.57
C SER A 25 -7.09 1.81 10.34
N LEU A 26 -8.35 1.97 9.90
CA LEU A 26 -9.20 0.83 9.53
C LEU A 26 -8.61 0.04 8.36
N LEU A 27 -8.18 0.74 7.30
CA LEU A 27 -7.60 0.11 6.11
C LEU A 27 -6.26 -0.57 6.41
N ALA A 28 -5.40 0.04 7.22
CA ALA A 28 -4.13 -0.55 7.65
C ALA A 28 -4.34 -1.94 8.29
N GLY A 29 -5.41 -2.12 9.07
CA GLY A 29 -5.74 -3.43 9.66
C GLY A 29 -6.37 -4.44 8.69
N LEU A 30 -7.06 -3.99 7.64
CA LEU A 30 -7.79 -4.85 6.71
C LEU A 30 -6.95 -5.29 5.50
N LEU A 31 -6.14 -4.37 4.97
CA LEU A 31 -5.43 -4.54 3.71
C LEU A 31 -4.49 -5.76 3.66
N PRO A 32 -3.72 -6.11 4.72
CA PRO A 32 -2.87 -7.30 4.67
C PRO A 32 -3.64 -8.60 4.35
N ASN A 33 -4.81 -8.77 4.96
CA ASN A 33 -5.67 -9.93 4.71
C ASN A 33 -6.29 -9.90 3.30
N LEU A 34 -6.66 -8.71 2.82
CA LEU A 34 -7.21 -8.55 1.47
C LEU A 34 -6.17 -8.87 0.39
N ILE A 35 -4.92 -8.43 0.58
CA ILE A 35 -3.80 -8.75 -0.32
C ILE A 35 -3.58 -10.26 -0.33
N GLN A 36 -3.48 -10.89 0.85
CA GLN A 36 -3.30 -12.35 0.93
C GLN A 36 -4.42 -13.10 0.20
N SER A 37 -5.68 -12.70 0.42
CA SER A 37 -6.83 -13.32 -0.24
C SER A 37 -6.81 -13.13 -1.76
N ALA A 38 -6.47 -11.94 -2.24
CA ALA A 38 -6.41 -11.63 -3.67
C ALA A 38 -5.27 -12.41 -4.36
N THR A 39 -4.08 -12.46 -3.76
CA THR A 39 -2.95 -13.26 -4.25
C THR A 39 -3.28 -14.75 -4.28
N THR A 40 -3.88 -15.29 -3.22
CA THR A 40 -4.29 -16.71 -3.17
C THR A 40 -5.31 -17.04 -4.25
N SER A 41 -6.27 -16.14 -4.49
CA SER A 41 -7.29 -16.32 -5.54
C SER A 41 -6.67 -16.28 -6.94
N TYR A 42 -5.71 -15.38 -7.18
CA TYR A 42 -4.94 -15.32 -8.41
C TYR A 42 -4.14 -16.62 -8.63
N GLU A 43 -3.42 -17.09 -7.62
CA GLU A 43 -2.63 -18.32 -7.71
C GLU A 43 -3.51 -19.53 -8.00
N ALA A 44 -4.66 -19.64 -7.33
CA ALA A 44 -5.62 -20.72 -7.57
C ALA A 44 -6.19 -20.67 -9.00
N PHE A 45 -6.55 -19.48 -9.49
CA PHE A 45 -7.13 -19.30 -10.83
C PHE A 45 -6.10 -19.52 -11.94
N SER A 46 -4.88 -19.01 -11.76
CA SER A 46 -3.80 -19.11 -12.75
C SER A 46 -3.21 -20.53 -12.88
N ARG A 47 -3.33 -21.36 -11.84
CA ARG A 47 -2.98 -22.79 -11.90
C ARG A 47 -4.07 -23.67 -12.52
N GLY A 48 -5.24 -23.11 -12.81
CA GLY A 48 -6.29 -23.82 -13.53
C GLY A 48 -5.86 -24.21 -14.95
N GLU A 49 -6.58 -25.14 -15.55
CA GLU A 49 -6.33 -25.56 -16.93
C GLU A 49 -6.54 -24.39 -17.90
N GLU A 50 -5.57 -24.15 -18.78
CA GLU A 50 -5.66 -23.10 -19.79
C GLU A 50 -6.67 -23.53 -20.88
N PRO A 51 -7.63 -22.68 -21.25
CA PRO A 51 -8.56 -23.01 -22.33
C PRO A 51 -7.83 -23.15 -23.67
N GLU A 52 -8.16 -24.18 -24.44
CA GLU A 52 -7.55 -24.47 -25.74
C GLU A 52 -8.00 -23.49 -26.85
N ASP A 53 -9.15 -22.84 -26.67
CA ASP A 53 -9.68 -21.90 -27.65
C ASP A 53 -9.17 -20.47 -27.40
N ALA A 54 -8.93 -19.73 -28.49
CA ALA A 54 -8.38 -18.38 -28.42
C ALA A 54 -9.21 -17.40 -27.57
N LYS A 55 -10.54 -17.57 -27.54
CA LYS A 55 -11.44 -16.71 -26.76
C LYS A 55 -11.32 -17.04 -25.27
N GLY A 56 -11.29 -18.32 -24.92
CA GLY A 56 -11.05 -18.81 -23.57
C GLY A 56 -9.69 -18.38 -23.04
N PHE A 57 -8.64 -18.54 -23.84
CA PHE A 57 -7.29 -18.07 -23.51
C PHE A 57 -7.26 -16.56 -23.22
N ALA A 58 -7.83 -15.74 -24.12
CA ALA A 58 -7.89 -14.30 -23.93
C ALA A 58 -8.68 -13.91 -22.66
N ALA A 59 -9.80 -14.58 -22.38
CA ALA A 59 -10.62 -14.34 -21.19
C ALA A 59 -9.90 -14.75 -19.91
N HIS A 60 -9.22 -15.90 -19.89
CA HIS A 60 -8.43 -16.38 -18.76
C HIS A 60 -7.31 -15.39 -18.42
N HIS A 61 -6.52 -14.99 -19.41
CA HIS A 61 -5.45 -14.02 -19.19
C HIS A 61 -5.98 -12.63 -18.82
N ALA A 62 -7.13 -12.19 -19.36
CA ALA A 62 -7.76 -10.94 -18.94
C ALA A 62 -8.16 -10.97 -17.46
N ALA A 63 -8.71 -12.08 -16.98
CA ALA A 63 -9.03 -12.28 -15.57
C ALA A 63 -7.78 -12.30 -14.69
N CYS A 64 -6.72 -13.00 -15.11
CA CYS A 64 -5.42 -13.00 -14.43
C CYS A 64 -4.83 -11.58 -14.31
N LYS A 65 -4.84 -10.80 -15.40
CA LYS A 65 -4.38 -9.41 -15.39
C LYS A 65 -5.20 -8.55 -14.45
N ALA A 66 -6.54 -8.68 -14.48
CA ALA A 66 -7.42 -7.93 -13.58
C ALA A 66 -7.14 -8.26 -12.10
N ALA A 67 -6.88 -9.52 -11.76
CA ALA A 67 -6.52 -9.93 -10.41
C ALA A 67 -5.19 -9.31 -9.95
N LEU A 68 -4.16 -9.29 -10.81
CA LEU A 68 -2.89 -8.65 -10.50
C LEU A 68 -3.03 -7.12 -10.36
N SER A 69 -3.80 -6.47 -11.21
CA SER A 69 -4.10 -5.03 -11.07
C SER A 69 -4.85 -4.72 -9.77
N HIS A 70 -5.71 -5.63 -9.30
CA HIS A 70 -6.36 -5.49 -7.99
C HIS A 70 -5.35 -5.58 -6.84
N VAL A 71 -4.40 -6.54 -6.89
CA VAL A 71 -3.32 -6.65 -5.90
C VAL A 71 -2.43 -5.40 -5.89
N GLU A 72 -2.13 -4.84 -7.06
CA GLU A 72 -1.37 -3.59 -7.19
C GLU A 72 -2.12 -2.42 -6.51
N LEU A 73 -3.43 -2.30 -6.73
CA LEU A 73 -4.25 -1.27 -6.10
C LEU A 73 -4.27 -1.40 -4.57
N LEU A 74 -4.40 -2.63 -4.05
CA LEU A 74 -4.34 -2.87 -2.61
C LEU A 74 -2.98 -2.48 -2.03
N THR A 75 -1.88 -2.77 -2.73
CA THR A 75 -0.53 -2.37 -2.33
C THR A 75 -0.38 -0.84 -2.29
N LYS A 76 -0.93 -0.13 -3.27
CA LYS A 76 -0.97 1.35 -3.26
C LYS A 76 -1.76 1.89 -2.07
N LEU A 77 -2.88 1.25 -1.74
CA LEU A 77 -3.66 1.60 -0.56
C LEU A 77 -2.91 1.34 0.75
N VAL A 78 -2.08 0.29 0.83
CA VAL A 78 -1.23 0.04 2.00
C VAL A 78 -0.25 1.18 2.19
N ARG A 79 0.47 1.58 1.14
CA ARG A 79 1.42 2.71 1.19
C ARG A 79 0.75 3.99 1.65
N TRP A 80 -0.42 4.30 1.09
CA TRP A 80 -1.23 5.43 1.52
C TRP A 80 -1.69 5.29 2.98
N ALA A 81 -2.03 4.06 3.42
CA ALA A 81 -2.55 3.79 4.75
C ALA A 81 -1.48 3.83 5.85
N GLU A 82 -0.25 3.47 5.54
CA GLU A 82 0.86 3.53 6.48
C GLU A 82 1.30 4.97 6.77
N ASN A 83 0.78 5.95 6.02
CA ASN A 83 1.22 7.34 6.10
C ASN A 83 2.75 7.44 5.97
N THR A 84 3.33 6.45 5.27
CA THR A 84 4.55 6.63 4.50
C THR A 84 4.12 7.62 3.44
N GLU A 85 4.06 8.91 3.83
CA GLU A 85 4.29 10.01 2.91
C GLU A 85 5.35 9.48 1.99
N GLU A 86 5.02 9.44 0.71
CA GLU A 86 5.99 9.08 -0.27
C GLU A 86 7.25 9.87 0.07
N GLU A 87 8.23 9.15 0.60
CA GLU A 87 9.61 9.31 0.19
C GLU A 87 9.65 8.84 -1.28
N THR A 88 8.79 9.42 -2.14
CA THR A 88 9.31 10.38 -3.09
C THR A 88 10.44 11.07 -2.34
N THR A 89 11.64 10.54 -2.54
CA THR A 89 12.70 11.41 -3.00
C THR A 89 11.99 12.49 -3.82
N LYS A 90 11.61 13.60 -3.18
CA LYS A 90 11.43 14.84 -3.91
C LYS A 90 12.67 14.81 -4.79
N PRO A 91 12.55 14.80 -6.12
CA PRO A 91 13.74 15.07 -6.92
C PRO A 91 14.31 16.30 -6.24
N LEU A 92 15.51 16.15 -5.68
CA LEU A 92 16.23 17.29 -5.15
C LEU A 92 16.13 18.29 -6.29
N SER A 93 15.78 19.55 -5.98
CA SER A 93 15.79 20.51 -7.08
C SER A 93 17.14 20.41 -7.78
N GLU A 94 17.21 20.59 -9.09
CA GLU A 94 18.50 20.47 -9.81
C GLU A 94 19.60 21.26 -9.07
N ASP A 95 19.22 22.38 -8.45
CA ASP A 95 20.04 23.19 -7.55
C ASP A 95 20.55 22.46 -6.30
N ASP A 96 19.71 21.67 -5.61
CA ASP A 96 20.09 20.87 -4.44
C ASP A 96 21.03 19.71 -4.81
N GLU A 97 20.80 19.06 -5.97
CA GLU A 97 21.68 18.01 -6.48
C GLU A 97 23.07 18.57 -6.85
N ILE A 98 23.08 19.70 -7.57
CA ILE A 98 24.30 20.42 -7.92
C ILE A 98 25.03 20.91 -6.66
N ALA A 99 24.30 21.41 -5.65
CA ALA A 99 24.88 21.84 -4.39
C ALA A 99 25.54 20.68 -3.63
N GLY A 100 24.91 19.49 -3.63
CA GLY A 100 25.47 18.27 -3.05
C GLY A 100 26.76 17.83 -3.74
N LEU A 101 26.77 17.82 -5.08
CA LEU A 101 27.97 17.48 -5.87
C LEU A 101 29.11 18.48 -5.65
N LEU A 102 28.82 19.79 -5.63
CA LEU A 102 29.82 20.84 -5.36
C LEU A 102 30.37 20.76 -3.93
N ALA A 103 29.51 20.46 -2.94
CA ALA A 103 29.94 20.27 -1.56
C ALA A 103 30.88 19.06 -1.43
N GLY A 104 30.55 17.94 -2.06
CA GLY A 104 31.41 16.74 -2.12
C GLY A 104 32.76 17.02 -2.77
N ALA A 105 32.77 17.72 -3.92
CA ALA A 105 34.01 18.08 -4.62
C ALA A 105 34.91 19.01 -3.77
N ARG A 106 34.32 20.00 -3.10
CA ARG A 106 35.07 20.90 -2.19
C ARG A 106 35.64 20.17 -0.98
N ALA A 107 34.89 19.23 -0.40
CA ALA A 107 35.36 18.44 0.73
C ALA A 107 36.55 17.53 0.35
N ALA A 108 36.49 16.92 -0.83
CA ALA A 108 37.59 16.10 -1.35
C ALA A 108 38.86 16.92 -1.59
N LEU A 109 38.75 18.10 -2.19
CA LEU A 109 39.89 19.00 -2.39
C LEU A 109 40.50 19.47 -1.05
N LYS A 110 39.65 19.82 -0.09
CA LYS A 110 40.10 20.22 1.25
C LYS A 110 40.79 19.08 2.01
N GLY A 111 40.37 17.83 1.79
CA GLY A 111 41.06 16.66 2.33
C GLY A 111 42.49 16.56 1.80
N LEU A 112 42.66 16.72 0.49
CA LEU A 112 43.97 16.69 -0.18
C LEU A 112 44.87 17.86 0.25
N GLU A 113 44.32 19.05 0.48
CA GLU A 113 45.07 20.22 0.97
C GLU A 113 45.56 20.07 2.41
N ASN A 114 44.88 19.27 3.24
CA ASN A 114 45.26 19.03 4.64
C ASN A 114 46.23 17.83 4.82
N GLU A 115 46.43 17.02 3.77
CA GLU A 115 47.33 15.85 3.76
C GLU A 115 48.72 16.17 3.15
N CYS A 116 49.02 17.44 2.87
CA CYS A 116 50.33 18.00 2.50
C CYS A 116 50.88 18.90 3.61
#